data_AF-A0AAW7HKK4-F1
#
_entry.id   AF-A0AAW7HKK4-F1
#
_cell.length_a   1.000
_cell.length_b   1.000
_cell.length_c   1.000
_cell.angle_alpha   90.00
_cell.angle_beta   90.00
_cell.angle_gamma   90.00
#
_symmetry.space_group_name_H-M   'P 1'
#
loop_
_entity.id
_entity.type
_entity.pdbx_description
1 polymer ?
#
loop_
_entity_poly.entity_id
_entity_poly.type
_entity_poly.pdbx_seq_one_letter_code
_entity_poly.pdbx_strand_id
1 'polypeptide(L)'
;MKARIEKKLSKKVARLHPTIYRRAWVDRECSELAYEQRTCVSHVLSVGGGTDYWGDGCEAYTVWSDWRLNWAWHGPFEEYPIGHDLALFPNTEGFRATSRNLLKLAAKCELAAWAARP
;
A
#
# COMPACT_ATOMS: atom_id res chain seq x y z
N MET A 1 -1.10 1.62 15.68
CA MET A 1 -1.69 2.76 14.93
C MET A 1 -3.18 2.77 15.21
N LYS A 2 -3.88 3.91 15.30
CA LYS A 2 -5.36 3.93 15.49
C LYS A 2 -6.11 3.64 14.17
N ALA A 3 -7.22 2.90 14.18
CA ALA A 3 -8.01 2.58 12.98
C ALA A 3 -8.47 3.84 12.19
N ARG A 4 -8.83 4.93 12.88
CA ARG A 4 -9.17 6.20 12.21
C ARG A 4 -7.99 6.81 11.44
N ILE A 5 -6.75 6.57 11.89
CA ILE A 5 -5.53 7.02 11.21
C ILE A 5 -5.30 6.17 9.96
N GLU A 6 -5.44 4.86 10.06
CA GLU A 6 -5.39 3.95 8.90
C GLU A 6 -6.37 4.42 7.81
N LYS A 7 -7.64 4.62 8.15
CA LYS A 7 -8.65 5.15 7.21
C LYS A 7 -8.22 6.45 6.52
N LYS A 8 -7.64 7.39 7.27
CA LYS A 8 -7.13 8.65 6.71
C LYS A 8 -5.94 8.43 5.78
N LEU A 9 -5.03 7.53 6.14
CA LEU A 9 -3.85 7.21 5.35
C LEU A 9 -4.23 6.46 4.07
N SER A 10 -5.12 5.47 4.14
CA SER A 10 -5.67 4.77 2.96
C SER A 10 -6.25 5.77 1.95
N LYS A 11 -7.08 6.71 2.43
CA LYS A 11 -7.63 7.79 1.58
C LYS A 11 -6.55 8.68 0.97
N LYS A 12 -5.47 8.94 1.70
CA LYS A 12 -4.39 9.82 1.23
C LYS A 12 -3.49 9.13 0.22
N VAL A 13 -3.10 7.87 0.46
CA VAL A 13 -2.30 7.08 -0.48
C VAL A 13 -3.05 6.88 -1.79
N ALA A 14 -4.32 6.47 -1.75
CA ALA A 14 -5.12 6.29 -2.96
C ALA A 14 -5.22 7.56 -3.83
N ARG A 15 -5.20 8.74 -3.19
CA ARG A 15 -5.17 10.04 -3.90
C ARG A 15 -3.79 10.41 -4.44
N LEU A 16 -2.73 10.02 -3.76
CA LEU A 16 -1.36 10.36 -4.15
C LEU A 16 -0.81 9.41 -5.21
N HIS A 17 -1.26 8.15 -5.23
CA HIS A 17 -0.82 7.13 -6.18
C HIS A 17 -2.01 6.45 -6.87
N PRO A 18 -2.81 7.20 -7.64
CA PRO A 18 -3.96 6.64 -8.35
C PRO A 18 -3.56 5.60 -9.38
N THR A 19 -2.35 5.62 -9.95
CA THR A 19 -1.93 4.62 -10.94
C THR A 19 -2.04 3.19 -10.39
N ILE A 20 -1.68 2.97 -9.12
CA ILE A 20 -1.84 1.66 -8.45
C ILE A 20 -3.26 1.51 -7.89
N TYR A 21 -3.77 2.53 -7.20
CA TYR A 21 -4.97 2.40 -6.37
C TYR A 21 -6.28 2.86 -7.03
N ARG A 22 -6.31 3.09 -8.35
CA ARG A 22 -7.52 3.53 -9.06
C ARG A 22 -8.72 2.59 -8.86
N ARG A 23 -8.47 1.29 -8.67
CA ARG A 23 -9.50 0.26 -8.47
C ARG A 23 -9.81 -0.02 -7.00
N ALA A 24 -9.25 0.76 -6.07
CA ALA A 24 -9.57 0.63 -4.66
C ALA A 24 -11.07 0.91 -4.44
N TRP A 25 -11.69 0.11 -3.58
CA TRP A 25 -13.12 0.17 -3.28
C TRP A 25 -13.36 0.53 -1.81
N VAL A 26 -14.55 1.02 -1.50
CA VAL A 26 -14.92 1.38 -0.12
C VAL A 26 -15.54 0.16 0.54
N ASP A 27 -14.86 -0.35 1.56
CA ASP A 27 -15.35 -1.47 2.33
C ASP A 27 -16.37 -1.02 3.38
N ARG A 28 -17.56 -1.63 3.36
CA ARG A 28 -18.63 -1.30 4.30
C ARG A 28 -18.40 -1.90 5.68
N GLU A 29 -17.55 -2.91 5.79
CA GLU A 29 -17.20 -3.55 7.05
C GLU A 29 -16.16 -2.74 7.82
N CYS A 30 -15.95 -3.12 9.09
CA CYS A 30 -14.87 -2.54 9.88
C CYS A 30 -13.53 -3.12 9.42
N SER A 31 -12.47 -2.31 9.38
CA SER A 31 -11.15 -2.87 9.07
C SER A 31 -10.68 -3.82 10.18
N GLU A 32 -9.78 -4.75 9.85
CA GLU A 32 -9.16 -5.68 10.82
C GLU A 32 -8.65 -4.94 12.07
N LEU A 33 -7.92 -3.85 11.86
CA LEU A 33 -7.40 -3.00 12.94
C LEU A 33 -8.52 -2.37 13.78
N ALA A 34 -9.67 -2.09 13.19
CA ALA A 34 -10.83 -1.57 13.89
C ALA A 34 -11.47 -2.65 14.78
N TYR A 35 -11.57 -3.90 14.30
CA TYR A 35 -12.02 -5.05 15.07
C TYR A 35 -11.08 -5.32 16.25
N GLU A 36 -9.77 -5.39 16.02
CA GLU A 36 -8.75 -5.58 17.07
C GLU A 36 -8.86 -4.51 18.18
N GLN A 37 -9.13 -3.27 17.78
CA GLN A 37 -9.25 -2.14 18.70
C GLN A 37 -10.64 -2.00 19.31
N ARG A 38 -11.60 -2.88 18.97
CA ARG A 38 -13.01 -2.80 19.36
C ARG A 38 -13.63 -1.45 19.04
N THR A 39 -13.36 -0.94 17.84
CA THR A 39 -13.88 0.32 17.31
C THR A 39 -14.72 0.08 16.07
N CYS A 40 -15.72 0.93 15.82
CA CYS A 40 -16.61 0.80 14.66
C CYS A 40 -16.13 1.63 13.45
N VAL A 41 -14.83 1.61 13.15
CA VAL A 41 -14.28 2.35 12.00
C VAL A 41 -14.49 1.54 10.72
N SER A 42 -15.56 1.87 9.99
CA SER A 42 -15.90 1.28 8.68
C SER A 42 -15.65 2.24 7.52
N HIS A 43 -16.02 1.87 6.29
CA HIS A 43 -15.87 2.70 5.08
C HIS A 43 -14.41 3.06 4.80
N VAL A 44 -13.51 2.09 4.96
CA VAL A 44 -12.08 2.22 4.66
C VAL A 44 -11.85 1.90 3.19
N LEU A 45 -10.90 2.57 2.55
CA LEU A 45 -10.50 2.16 1.20
C LEU A 45 -9.66 0.90 1.28
N SER A 46 -10.08 -0.11 0.52
CA SER A 46 -9.48 -1.43 0.43
C SER A 46 -9.12 -1.78 -1.01
N VAL A 47 -8.18 -2.70 -1.17
CA VAL A 47 -7.68 -3.24 -2.42
C VAL A 47 -7.63 -4.77 -2.33
N GLY A 48 -7.63 -5.44 -3.46
CA GLY A 48 -7.81 -6.89 -3.51
C GLY A 48 -9.26 -7.29 -3.28
N GLY A 49 -9.45 -8.46 -2.69
CA GLY A 49 -10.74 -9.14 -2.64
C GLY A 49 -11.15 -9.71 -3.99
N GLY A 50 -12.33 -10.34 -4.00
CA GLY A 50 -12.86 -11.04 -5.17
C GLY A 50 -12.51 -12.53 -5.15
N THR A 51 -12.66 -13.16 -6.30
CA THR A 51 -12.36 -14.59 -6.49
C THR A 51 -11.31 -14.74 -7.58
N ASP A 52 -10.38 -15.67 -7.38
CA ASP A 52 -9.40 -16.03 -8.40
C ASP A 52 -10.04 -16.87 -9.53
N TYR A 53 -9.20 -17.36 -10.45
CA TYR A 53 -9.66 -18.20 -11.56
C TYR A 53 -10.32 -19.52 -11.10
N TRP A 54 -9.93 -20.05 -9.94
CA TRP A 54 -10.47 -21.27 -9.36
C TRP A 54 -11.71 -21.02 -8.48
N GLY A 55 -12.09 -19.77 -8.29
CA GLY A 55 -13.20 -19.37 -7.43
C GLY A 55 -12.81 -19.18 -5.96
N ASP A 56 -11.52 -19.28 -5.63
CA ASP A 56 -11.02 -19.09 -4.28
C ASP A 56 -10.98 -17.60 -3.95
N GLY A 57 -11.44 -17.25 -2.74
CA GLY A 57 -11.47 -15.88 -2.27
C GLY A 57 -10.06 -15.29 -2.18
N CYS A 58 -9.82 -14.19 -2.88
CA CYS A 58 -8.59 -13.42 -2.73
C CYS A 58 -8.66 -12.57 -1.46
N GLU A 59 -7.52 -12.41 -0.80
CA GLU A 59 -7.41 -11.56 0.38
C GLU A 59 -7.72 -10.10 0.04
N ALA A 60 -8.41 -9.42 0.96
CA ALA A 60 -8.67 -7.99 0.90
C ALA A 60 -7.82 -7.28 1.94
N TYR A 61 -7.14 -6.21 1.53
CA TYR A 61 -6.31 -5.40 2.40
C TYR A 61 -6.80 -3.96 2.39
N THR A 62 -6.64 -3.24 3.50
CA THR A 62 -6.78 -1.78 3.44
C THR A 62 -5.66 -1.22 2.54
N VAL A 63 -5.94 -0.16 1.77
CA VAL A 63 -4.94 0.46 0.88
C VAL A 63 -3.67 0.84 1.64
N TRP A 64 -3.78 1.26 2.90
CA TRP A 64 -2.63 1.57 3.72
C TRP A 64 -1.81 0.35 4.11
N SER A 65 -2.47 -0.77 4.45
CA SER A 65 -1.78 -2.01 4.79
C SER A 65 -1.06 -2.59 3.58
N ASP A 66 -1.73 -2.63 2.42
CA ASP A 66 -1.11 -3.02 1.16
C ASP A 66 0.11 -2.15 0.82
N TRP A 67 -0.03 -0.82 0.87
CA TRP A 67 1.11 0.09 0.62
C TRP A 67 2.27 -0.14 1.58
N ARG A 68 1.99 -0.44 2.86
CA ARG A 68 3.04 -0.71 3.86
C ARG A 68 3.80 -2.01 3.60
N LEU A 69 3.16 -3.00 3.00
CA LEU A 69 3.80 -4.25 2.63
C LEU A 69 4.58 -4.11 1.33
N ASN A 70 4.10 -3.30 0.39
CA ASN A 70 4.58 -3.30 -1.00
C ASN A 70 5.40 -2.06 -1.43
N TRP A 71 5.51 -1.01 -0.61
CA TRP A 71 6.20 0.24 -1.01
C TRP A 71 7.63 0.06 -1.53
N ALA A 72 8.36 -0.94 -1.03
CA ALA A 72 9.74 -1.20 -1.42
C ALA A 72 9.86 -1.63 -2.89
N TRP A 73 8.83 -2.26 -3.44
CA TRP A 73 8.77 -2.73 -4.83
C TRP A 73 8.27 -1.66 -5.80
N HIS A 74 7.63 -0.60 -5.29
CA HIS A 74 7.15 0.52 -6.10
C HIS A 74 8.08 1.73 -6.08
N GLY A 75 8.96 1.81 -5.09
CA GLY A 75 9.91 2.91 -4.95
C GLY A 75 11.09 2.80 -5.92
N PRO A 76 11.82 3.91 -6.14
CA PRO A 76 13.04 3.92 -6.95
C PRO A 76 14.23 3.39 -6.13
N PHE A 77 14.13 2.15 -5.67
CA PHE A 77 15.19 1.48 -4.91
C PHE A 77 15.99 0.59 -5.85
N GLU A 78 17.31 0.66 -5.76
CA GLU A 78 18.19 -0.26 -6.49
C GLU A 78 18.15 -1.63 -5.82
N GLU A 79 18.33 -2.70 -6.60
CA GLU A 79 18.43 -4.04 -6.05
C GLU A 79 19.76 -4.22 -5.30
N TYR A 80 19.78 -5.12 -4.31
CA TYR A 80 21.04 -5.51 -3.67
C TYR A 80 22.01 -6.12 -4.70
N PRO A 81 23.33 -5.88 -4.54
CA PRO A 81 24.34 -6.35 -5.48
C PRO A 81 24.37 -7.88 -5.59
N ILE A 82 24.74 -8.36 -6.77
CA ILE A 82 24.87 -9.79 -7.07
C ILE A 82 25.90 -10.43 -6.12
N GLY A 83 25.51 -11.51 -5.45
CA GLY A 83 26.32 -12.19 -4.45
C GLY A 83 26.01 -11.79 -3.00
N HIS A 84 25.10 -10.85 -2.77
CA HIS A 84 24.52 -10.58 -1.46
C HIS A 84 23.43 -11.60 -1.10
N ASP A 85 23.24 -11.91 0.19
CA ASP A 85 22.20 -12.84 0.66
C ASP A 85 20.77 -12.43 0.25
N LEU A 86 20.58 -11.13 0.00
CA LEU A 86 19.32 -10.52 -0.41
C LEU A 86 19.37 -10.02 -1.86
N ALA A 87 20.25 -10.58 -2.70
CA ALA A 87 20.29 -10.24 -4.13
C ALA A 87 18.88 -10.33 -4.74
N LEU A 88 18.56 -9.41 -5.66
CA LEU A 88 17.25 -9.21 -6.30
C LEU A 88 16.16 -8.57 -5.43
N PHE A 89 16.39 -8.34 -4.13
CA PHE A 89 15.49 -7.54 -3.30
C PHE A 89 15.82 -6.04 -3.40
N PRO A 90 14.82 -5.15 -3.26
CA PRO A 90 15.06 -3.72 -3.23
C PRO A 90 15.89 -3.35 -2.00
N ASN A 91 17.00 -2.68 -2.23
CA ASN A 91 17.82 -2.11 -1.19
C ASN A 91 17.11 -0.88 -0.60
N THR A 92 16.58 -1.06 0.60
CA THR A 92 15.88 -0.03 1.35
C THR A 92 16.74 0.62 2.43
N GLU A 93 18.04 0.35 2.44
CA GLU A 93 18.98 0.94 3.40
C GLU A 93 18.95 2.46 3.32
N GLY A 94 18.90 3.10 4.49
CA GLY A 94 18.76 4.55 4.62
C GLY A 94 17.32 5.07 4.49
N PHE A 95 16.35 4.27 4.02
CA PHE A 95 14.95 4.70 3.99
C PHE A 95 14.20 4.30 5.26
N ARG A 96 13.86 5.30 6.08
CA ARG A 96 12.99 5.07 7.24
C ARG A 96 11.52 5.11 6.84
N ALA A 97 10.85 3.96 6.87
CA ALA A 97 9.43 3.76 6.52
C ALA A 97 8.44 4.35 7.55
N THR A 98 8.57 5.65 7.84
CA THR A 98 7.57 6.40 8.62
C THR A 98 6.36 6.75 7.75
N SER A 99 5.18 6.92 8.35
CA SER A 99 3.97 7.25 7.57
C SER A 99 4.13 8.51 6.71
N ARG A 100 4.87 9.52 7.20
CA ARG A 100 5.16 10.74 6.44
C ARG A 100 6.06 10.46 5.22
N ASN A 101 7.09 9.64 5.40
CA ASN A 101 8.02 9.31 4.31
C ASN A 101 7.35 8.41 3.27
N LEU A 102 6.53 7.45 3.70
CA LEU A 102 5.75 6.57 2.81
C LEU A 102 4.76 7.37 1.95
N LEU A 103 4.10 8.39 2.51
CA LEU A 103 3.23 9.27 1.72
C LEU A 103 4.00 10.11 0.70
N LYS A 104 5.20 10.61 1.07
CA LYS A 104 6.08 11.33 0.14
C LYS A 104 6.56 10.40 -0.97
N LEU A 105 6.88 9.15 -0.63
CA LEU A 105 7.29 8.12 -1.58
C LEU A 105 6.16 7.83 -2.57
N ALA A 106 4.93 7.60 -2.09
CA ALA A 106 3.76 7.35 -2.94
C ALA A 106 3.57 8.45 -4.01
N ALA A 107 3.69 9.72 -3.61
CA ALA A 107 3.61 10.84 -4.54
C ALA A 107 4.76 10.86 -5.56
N LYS A 108 5.99 10.51 -5.14
CA LYS A 108 7.14 10.40 -6.05
C LYS A 108 6.98 9.27 -7.06
N CYS A 109 6.49 8.10 -6.62
CA CYS A 109 6.22 6.96 -7.48
C CYS A 109 5.19 7.31 -8.55
N GLU A 110 4.12 8.03 -8.20
CA GLU A 110 3.15 8.50 -9.18
C GLU A 110 3.79 9.46 -10.20
N LEU A 111 4.58 10.43 -9.75
CA LEU A 111 5.28 11.35 -10.66
C LEU A 111 6.21 10.61 -11.63
N ALA A 112 6.94 9.61 -11.13
CA ALA A 112 7.80 8.77 -11.97
C ALA A 112 6.98 7.95 -12.97
N ALA A 113 5.86 7.36 -12.54
CA ALA A 113 4.96 6.61 -13.40
C ALA A 113 4.34 7.48 -14.51
N TRP A 114 4.06 8.75 -14.23
CA TRP A 114 3.61 9.71 -15.24
C TRP A 114 4.72 10.10 -16.21
N ALA A 115 5.94 10.32 -15.72
CA ALA A 115 7.09 10.65 -16.58
C ALA A 115 7.50 9.51 -17.51
N ALA A 116 7.25 8.26 -17.10
CA ALA A 116 7.54 7.07 -17.90
C ALA A 116 6.47 6.72 -18.96
N ARG A 117 5.36 7.47 -19.02
CA ARG A 117 4.38 7.28 -20.10
C ARG A 117 4.95 7.83 -21.42
N PRO A 118 4.93 7.05 -22.51
CA PRO A 118 5.41 7.48 -23.83
C PRO A 118 4.54 8.59 -24.43
#